data_AF-A0AAD5GA87-F1
#
_entry.id   AF-A0AAD5GA87-F1
#
_cell.length_a   1.000
_cell.length_b   1.000
_cell.length_c   1.000
_cell.angle_alpha   90.00
_cell.angle_beta   90.00
_cell.angle_gamma   90.00
#
_symmetry.space_group_name_H-M   'P 1'
#
loop_
_entity.id
_entity.type
_entity.pdbx_description
1 polymer ?
#
loop_
_entity_poly.entity_id
_entity_poly.type
_entity_poly.pdbx_seq_one_letter_code
_entity_poly.pdbx_strand_id
1 'polypeptide(L)'
;KKDQEHLISLNDGHNYVEGSLIMKKSRANNWRSSFFSVHDEVKINALEVVKYYDDFSPKTIDEELDEMFSGLSFKTGFIFMKDVTYVDFLNRVRTEELKLRSEGLWETDHHHPWLNLFVPKSRILDFNQQRQQKLRPFLVYPMNRKRWDYMTSAVISDEGEDIFYTVGLLHSARNVKTNNRHGKLKIHQSHM
;
A
#
# COMPACT_ATOMS: atom_id res chain seq x y z
N LYS A 1 4.97 8.90 5.76
CA LYS A 1 6.16 8.55 6.58
C LYS A 1 5.92 8.95 8.03
N LYS A 2 6.01 10.24 8.39
CA LYS A 2 5.88 10.71 9.79
C LYS A 2 4.56 10.30 10.46
N ASP A 3 3.42 10.55 9.81
CA ASP A 3 2.10 10.22 10.35
C ASP A 3 1.92 8.72 10.63
N GLN A 4 2.31 7.86 9.68
CA GLN A 4 2.29 6.40 9.87
C GLN A 4 3.22 5.94 11.01
N GLU A 5 4.44 6.49 11.08
CA GLU A 5 5.39 6.19 12.16
C GLU A 5 4.88 6.65 13.52
N HIS A 6 4.20 7.81 13.57
CA HIS A 6 3.58 8.32 14.77
C HIS A 6 2.46 7.38 15.25
N LEU A 7 1.55 6.98 14.35
CA LEU A 7 0.47 6.07 14.70
C LEU A 7 0.98 4.76 15.27
N ILE A 8 1.94 4.08 14.63
CA ILE A 8 2.48 2.81 15.15
C ILE A 8 3.33 2.96 16.43
N SER A 9 3.67 4.19 16.82
CA SER A 9 4.35 4.48 18.09
C SER A 9 3.37 4.65 19.25
N LEU A 10 2.10 4.90 18.95
CA LEU A 10 1.04 4.91 19.96
C LEU A 10 0.77 3.47 20.39
N ASN A 11 0.93 3.19 21.68
CA ASN A 11 0.64 1.86 22.24
C ASN A 11 -0.84 1.53 22.19
N ASP A 12 -1.69 2.55 22.28
CA ASP A 12 -3.15 2.48 22.26
C ASP A 12 -3.68 3.58 21.34
N GLY A 13 -4.70 3.27 20.55
CA GLY A 13 -5.36 4.29 19.71
C GLY A 13 -5.92 3.75 18.40
N HIS A 14 -5.19 2.88 17.70
CA HIS A 14 -5.59 2.28 16.43
C HIS A 14 -5.60 0.75 16.50
N ASN A 15 -6.38 0.09 15.65
CA ASN A 15 -6.41 -1.37 15.53
C ASN A 15 -5.80 -1.87 14.23
N TYR A 16 -5.59 -0.98 13.26
CA TYR A 16 -4.96 -1.28 12.00
C TYR A 16 -4.41 0.01 11.38
N VAL A 17 -3.23 -0.06 10.79
CA VAL A 17 -2.60 1.02 10.01
C VAL A 17 -1.97 0.41 8.76
N GLU A 18 -2.37 0.89 7.59
CA GLU A 18 -1.70 0.64 6.33
C GLU A 18 -1.47 1.94 5.57
N GLY A 19 -0.65 1.82 4.53
CA GLY A 19 -0.25 2.92 3.68
C GLY A 19 -0.18 2.45 2.24
N SER A 20 -0.73 3.25 1.34
CA SER A 20 -0.70 2.96 -0.08
C SER A 20 -0.31 4.19 -0.89
N LEU A 21 0.10 3.94 -2.12
CA LEU A 21 0.38 4.98 -3.08
C LEU A 21 -0.65 4.96 -4.20
N ILE A 22 -1.47 6.00 -4.28
CA ILE A 22 -2.58 6.09 -5.22
C ILE A 22 -2.17 6.97 -6.42
N MET A 23 -2.52 6.52 -7.63
CA MET A 23 -2.22 7.27 -8.87
C MET A 23 -3.33 7.17 -9.92
N LYS A 24 -3.52 8.27 -10.68
CA LYS A 24 -4.51 8.49 -11.74
C LYS A 24 -4.52 7.50 -12.93
N LYS A 25 -3.39 6.84 -13.26
CA LYS A 25 -3.21 6.18 -14.58
C LYS A 25 -3.29 4.65 -14.63
N SER A 26 -3.72 3.99 -13.56
CA SER A 26 -3.82 2.54 -13.55
C SER A 26 -5.26 2.13 -13.23
N ARG A 27 -5.94 1.44 -14.15
CA ARG A 27 -7.23 0.76 -13.85
C ARG A 27 -7.08 -0.19 -12.66
N ALA A 28 -5.86 -0.67 -12.41
CA ALA A 28 -5.45 -1.45 -11.25
C ALA A 28 -5.05 -0.60 -10.01
N ASN A 29 -5.34 0.71 -9.97
CA ASN A 29 -5.10 1.57 -8.79
C ASN A 29 -6.39 1.98 -8.07
N ASN A 30 -7.55 1.85 -8.71
CA ASN A 30 -8.83 2.23 -8.13
C ASN A 30 -9.46 1.13 -7.26
N TRP A 31 -8.80 -0.03 -7.09
CA TRP A 31 -9.37 -1.14 -6.32
C TRP A 31 -9.31 -0.92 -4.80
N ARG A 32 -8.37 -0.12 -4.29
CA ARG A 32 -8.21 0.09 -2.83
C ARG A 32 -9.08 1.18 -2.24
N SER A 33 -9.78 1.99 -3.05
CA SER A 33 -10.58 3.07 -2.50
C SER A 33 -11.84 3.30 -3.31
N SER A 34 -12.96 3.12 -2.61
CA SER A 34 -14.27 3.59 -3.04
C SER A 34 -14.45 5.11 -2.86
N PHE A 35 -13.48 5.80 -2.25
CA PHE A 35 -13.53 7.22 -1.92
C PHE A 35 -12.82 8.13 -2.93
N PHE A 36 -11.86 7.61 -3.72
CA PHE A 36 -11.08 8.43 -4.65
C PHE A 36 -11.70 8.46 -6.05
N SER A 37 -11.95 9.66 -6.56
CA SER A 37 -12.38 9.91 -7.93
C SER A 37 -11.18 10.01 -8.89
N VAL A 38 -11.42 9.71 -10.18
CA VAL A 38 -10.44 9.74 -11.29
C VAL A 38 -9.85 11.16 -11.54
N HIS A 39 -10.35 12.18 -10.85
CA HIS A 39 -10.02 13.59 -11.09
C HIS A 39 -8.84 14.15 -10.27
N ASP A 40 -8.29 13.41 -9.30
CA ASP A 40 -7.11 13.87 -8.56
C ASP A 40 -5.81 13.69 -9.38
N GLU A 41 -5.14 14.79 -9.67
CA GLU A 41 -3.98 14.84 -10.59
C GLU A 41 -2.64 14.41 -9.98
N VAL A 42 -2.61 14.03 -8.70
CA VAL A 42 -1.37 13.96 -7.91
C VAL A 42 -1.07 12.52 -7.45
N LYS A 43 0.22 12.19 -7.31
CA LYS A 43 0.69 11.00 -6.57
C LYS A 43 0.31 11.22 -5.09
N ILE A 44 -0.70 10.52 -4.60
CA ILE A 44 -1.18 10.67 -3.22
C ILE A 44 -0.62 9.52 -2.37
N ASN A 45 0.04 9.86 -1.26
CA ASN A 45 0.30 8.89 -0.20
C ASN A 45 -0.97 8.81 0.64
N ALA A 46 -1.65 7.67 0.61
CA ALA A 46 -2.85 7.44 1.41
C ALA A 46 -2.47 6.71 2.69
N LEU A 47 -3.09 7.13 3.79
CA LEU A 47 -3.02 6.53 5.11
C LEU A 47 -4.37 5.90 5.39
N GLU A 48 -4.40 4.59 5.63
CA GLU A 48 -5.60 3.84 6.00
C GLU A 48 -5.47 3.46 7.47
N VAL A 49 -6.43 3.85 8.30
CA VAL A 49 -6.46 3.57 9.74
C VAL A 49 -7.82 2.99 10.07
N VAL A 50 -7.85 1.95 10.90
CA VAL A 50 -9.11 1.43 11.46
C VAL A 50 -9.05 1.45 12.98
N LYS A 51 -10.17 1.86 13.55
CA LYS A 51 -10.46 1.81 14.97
C LYS A 51 -11.68 0.92 15.16
N TYR A 52 -11.54 -0.11 15.99
CA TYR A 52 -12.66 -0.88 16.49
C TYR A 52 -13.29 -0.12 17.64
N TYR A 53 -14.61 -0.07 17.61
CA TYR A 53 -15.42 0.54 18.64
C TYR A 53 -16.67 -0.30 18.84
N ASP A 54 -17.25 -0.16 20.01
CA ASP A 54 -18.53 -0.73 20.38
C ASP A 54 -19.35 0.33 21.13
N ASP A 55 -20.62 0.03 21.35
CA ASP A 55 -21.55 0.93 22.03
C ASP A 55 -21.33 0.98 23.56
N PHE A 56 -20.34 0.26 24.08
CA PHE A 56 -20.05 0.15 25.51
C PHE A 56 -18.83 0.97 25.94
N SER A 57 -18.11 1.60 25.00
CA SER A 57 -16.99 2.48 25.32
C SER A 57 -17.47 3.73 26.08
N PRO A 58 -16.76 4.17 27.14
CA PRO A 58 -17.10 5.39 27.86
C PRO A 58 -16.85 6.67 27.05
N LYS A 59 -16.00 6.61 26.01
CA LYS A 59 -15.79 7.72 25.07
C LYS A 59 -16.53 7.45 23.77
N THR A 60 -17.00 8.52 23.14
CA THR A 60 -17.54 8.41 21.79
C THR A 60 -16.43 8.11 20.79
N ILE A 61 -16.75 7.43 19.69
CA ILE A 61 -15.77 7.17 18.64
C ILE A 61 -15.20 8.46 18.06
N ASP A 62 -16.01 9.51 17.93
CA ASP A 62 -15.56 10.81 17.41
C ASP A 62 -14.47 11.44 18.29
N GLU A 63 -14.64 11.41 19.62
CA GLU A 63 -13.62 11.89 20.56
C GLU A 63 -12.31 11.09 20.46
N GLU A 64 -12.41 9.76 20.34
CA GLU A 64 -11.23 8.90 20.18
C GLU A 64 -10.52 9.14 18.84
N LEU A 65 -11.27 9.37 17.76
CA LEU A 65 -10.71 9.70 16.45
C LEU A 65 -10.04 11.07 16.44
N ASP A 66 -10.64 12.08 17.07
CA ASP A 66 -10.05 13.41 17.21
C ASP A 66 -8.73 13.37 17.98
N GLU A 67 -8.68 12.61 19.08
CA GLU A 67 -7.43 12.38 19.84
C GLU A 67 -6.37 11.66 19.00
N MET A 68 -6.75 10.62 18.27
CA MET A 68 -5.83 9.82 17.45
C MET A 68 -5.29 10.60 16.24
N PHE A 69 -6.13 11.44 15.62
CA PHE A 69 -5.76 12.25 14.47
C PHE A 69 -5.11 13.57 14.86
N SER A 70 -5.14 13.95 16.13
CA SER A 70 -4.40 15.08 16.67
C SER A 70 -2.91 14.91 16.41
N GLY A 71 -2.31 15.90 15.73
CA GLY A 71 -0.88 15.90 15.39
C GLY A 71 -0.51 15.19 14.09
N LEU A 72 -1.47 14.59 13.38
CA LEU A 72 -1.23 14.13 12.01
C LEU A 72 -1.19 15.30 11.03
N SER A 73 -0.42 15.15 9.96
CA SER A 73 -0.15 16.22 8.98
C SER A 73 -0.83 15.99 7.62
N PHE A 74 -1.97 15.30 7.62
CA PHE A 74 -2.76 15.07 6.41
C PHE A 74 -3.37 16.38 5.88
N LYS A 75 -3.66 16.42 4.58
CA LYS A 75 -4.22 17.61 3.94
C LYS A 75 -5.68 17.80 4.36
N THR A 76 -6.03 19.01 4.82
CA THR A 76 -7.41 19.38 5.15
C THR A 76 -8.35 19.09 3.97
N GLY A 77 -9.49 18.46 4.25
CA GLY A 77 -10.47 18.05 3.23
C GLY A 77 -10.19 16.71 2.54
N PHE A 78 -9.13 15.99 2.94
CA PHE A 78 -8.80 14.64 2.42
C PHE A 78 -8.96 13.57 3.51
N ILE A 79 -10.02 13.67 4.31
CA ILE A 79 -10.41 12.64 5.28
C ILE A 79 -11.68 11.97 4.75
N PHE A 80 -11.65 10.65 4.67
CA PHE A 80 -12.80 9.83 4.27
C PHE A 80 -13.01 8.76 5.33
N MET A 81 -14.25 8.66 5.81
CA MET A 81 -14.64 7.72 6.87
C MET A 81 -15.85 6.92 6.42
N LYS A 82 -15.91 5.67 6.85
CA LYS A 82 -17.05 4.79 6.62
C LYS A 82 -17.08 3.72 7.68
N ASP A 83 -18.25 3.54 8.27
CA ASP A 83 -18.53 2.44 9.17
C ASP A 83 -18.80 1.15 8.38
N VAL A 84 -18.15 0.08 8.82
CA VAL A 84 -18.30 -1.27 8.27
C VAL A 84 -18.23 -2.27 9.41
N THR A 85 -18.82 -3.45 9.21
CA THR A 85 -18.66 -4.53 10.19
C THR A 85 -17.21 -5.02 10.22
N TYR A 86 -16.80 -5.58 11.35
CA TYR A 86 -15.47 -6.19 11.51
C TYR A 86 -15.18 -7.22 10.41
N VAL A 87 -16.15 -8.07 10.09
CA VAL A 87 -16.01 -9.13 9.07
C VAL A 87 -15.90 -8.54 7.67
N ASP A 88 -16.72 -7.53 7.35
CA ASP A 88 -16.64 -6.87 6.04
C ASP A 88 -15.29 -6.18 5.85
N PHE A 89 -14.75 -5.55 6.90
CA PHE A 89 -13.42 -4.96 6.84
C PHE A 89 -12.35 -6.02 6.57
N LEU A 90 -12.33 -7.13 7.33
CA LEU A 90 -11.36 -8.21 7.11
C LEU A 90 -11.48 -8.82 5.71
N ASN A 91 -12.70 -8.92 5.18
CA ASN A 91 -12.98 -9.52 3.89
C ASN A 91 -12.96 -8.53 2.71
N ARG A 92 -12.54 -7.27 2.92
CA ARG A 92 -12.66 -6.19 1.90
C ARG A 92 -11.98 -6.49 0.56
N VAL A 93 -10.90 -7.29 0.56
CA VAL A 93 -10.18 -7.68 -0.67
C VAL A 93 -11.02 -8.64 -1.54
N ARG A 94 -11.95 -9.40 -0.94
CA ARG A 94 -12.80 -10.36 -1.66
C ARG A 94 -13.73 -9.71 -2.66
N THR A 95 -14.28 -8.53 -2.32
CA THR A 95 -15.14 -7.76 -3.23
C THR A 95 -14.39 -7.40 -4.52
N GLU A 96 -13.14 -6.99 -4.40
CA GLU A 96 -12.31 -6.64 -5.56
C GLU A 96 -11.83 -7.87 -6.33
N GLU A 97 -11.51 -8.96 -5.64
CA GLU A 97 -11.21 -10.24 -6.28
C GLU A 97 -12.38 -10.69 -7.19
N LEU A 98 -13.61 -10.66 -6.68
CA LEU A 98 -14.82 -11.02 -7.43
C LEU A 98 -15.02 -10.11 -8.65
N LYS A 99 -14.81 -8.80 -8.49
CA LYS A 99 -14.87 -7.83 -9.58
C LYS A 99 -13.84 -8.14 -10.65
N LEU A 100 -12.58 -8.34 -10.28
CA LEU A 100 -11.51 -8.69 -11.21
C LEU A 100 -11.76 -10.03 -11.92
N ARG A 101 -12.30 -11.03 -11.22
CA ARG A 101 -12.72 -12.30 -11.84
C ARG A 101 -13.83 -12.09 -12.87
N SER A 102 -14.83 -11.25 -12.57
CA SER A 102 -15.92 -10.93 -13.52
C SER A 102 -15.41 -10.23 -14.79
N GLU A 103 -14.30 -9.50 -14.68
CA GLU A 103 -13.63 -8.84 -15.81
C GLU A 103 -12.57 -9.75 -16.49
N GLY A 104 -12.37 -10.99 -16.01
CA GLY A 104 -11.34 -11.91 -16.48
C GLY A 104 -9.91 -11.48 -16.17
N LEU A 105 -9.72 -10.50 -15.27
CA LEU A 105 -8.43 -9.90 -14.91
C LEU A 105 -7.70 -10.61 -13.77
N TRP A 106 -8.30 -11.66 -13.21
CA TRP A 106 -7.78 -12.39 -12.06
C TRP A 106 -7.12 -13.74 -12.42
N GLU A 107 -7.61 -14.42 -13.46
CA GLU A 107 -7.22 -15.80 -13.79
C GLU A 107 -5.96 -15.89 -14.68
N THR A 108 -5.55 -17.13 -14.99
CA THR A 108 -4.29 -17.62 -15.62
C THR A 108 -3.67 -16.79 -16.77
N ASP A 109 -4.46 -16.02 -17.52
CA ASP A 109 -3.95 -15.11 -18.57
C ASP A 109 -3.33 -13.81 -18.02
N HIS A 110 -3.47 -13.59 -16.71
CA HIS A 110 -2.90 -12.50 -15.92
C HIS A 110 -1.87 -13.03 -14.93
N HIS A 111 -0.61 -12.64 -15.13
CA HIS A 111 0.48 -12.93 -14.22
C HIS A 111 0.56 -11.89 -13.12
N HIS A 112 0.93 -12.33 -11.92
CA HIS A 112 1.08 -11.50 -10.73
C HIS A 112 2.56 -11.48 -10.31
N PRO A 113 3.44 -10.76 -11.03
CA PRO A 113 4.86 -10.67 -10.70
C PRO A 113 5.07 -9.76 -9.49
N TRP A 114 4.53 -10.17 -8.35
CA TRP A 114 4.58 -9.41 -7.11
C TRP A 114 5.98 -9.42 -6.54
N LEU A 115 6.36 -8.28 -5.96
CA LEU A 115 7.60 -8.14 -5.20
C LEU A 115 7.26 -7.57 -3.83
N ASN A 116 7.53 -8.34 -2.80
CA ASN A 116 7.33 -7.97 -1.40
C ASN A 116 8.69 -7.88 -0.71
N LEU A 117 8.95 -6.75 -0.04
CA LEU A 117 10.24 -6.45 0.55
C LEU A 117 10.07 -5.82 1.93
N PHE A 118 11.06 -6.05 2.79
CA PHE A 118 11.29 -5.24 3.98
C PHE A 118 12.42 -4.26 3.73
N VAL A 119 12.19 -2.97 4.02
CA VAL A 119 13.14 -1.89 3.78
C VAL A 119 13.39 -1.14 5.10
N PRO A 120 14.64 -0.97 5.55
CA PRO A 120 14.91 -0.18 6.75
C PRO A 120 14.39 1.26 6.62
N LYS A 121 13.97 1.85 7.75
CA LYS A 121 13.45 3.22 7.85
C LYS A 121 14.44 4.26 7.34
N SER A 122 15.75 4.05 7.51
CA SER A 122 16.77 4.95 6.95
C SER A 122 16.75 4.98 5.42
N ARG A 123 16.51 3.83 4.77
CA ARG A 123 16.57 3.66 3.31
C ARG A 123 15.26 3.86 2.56
N ILE A 124 14.12 3.96 3.24
CA ILE A 124 12.81 4.04 2.56
C ILE A 124 12.67 5.25 1.62
N LEU A 125 13.34 6.37 1.93
CA LEU A 125 13.30 7.56 1.07
C LEU A 125 14.13 7.35 -0.20
N ASP A 126 15.35 6.79 -0.07
CA ASP A 126 16.21 6.40 -1.19
C ASP A 126 15.49 5.40 -2.10
N PHE A 127 14.87 4.39 -1.49
CA PHE A 127 14.06 3.39 -2.18
C PHE A 127 12.92 4.03 -2.98
N ASN A 128 12.18 4.97 -2.39
CA ASN A 128 11.10 5.66 -3.09
C ASN A 128 11.62 6.54 -4.24
N GLN A 129 12.75 7.23 -4.06
CA GLN A 129 13.35 8.09 -5.08
C GLN A 129 13.83 7.31 -6.31
N GLN A 130 14.62 6.25 -6.10
CA GLN A 130 15.17 5.41 -7.19
C GLN A 130 14.07 4.76 -8.03
N ARG A 131 12.89 4.55 -7.42
CA ARG A 131 11.77 3.85 -8.05
C ARG A 131 10.73 4.73 -8.72
N GLN A 132 10.73 6.04 -8.45
CA GLN A 132 9.77 6.96 -9.05
C GLN A 132 9.71 6.89 -10.60
N GLN A 133 10.77 6.39 -11.24
CA GLN A 133 10.91 6.33 -12.69
C GLN A 133 10.44 5.03 -13.37
N LYS A 134 10.36 3.85 -12.70
CA LYS A 134 10.15 2.57 -13.43
C LYS A 134 9.10 1.63 -12.84
N LEU A 135 9.00 1.51 -11.53
CA LEU A 135 8.06 0.61 -10.87
C LEU A 135 7.60 1.32 -9.61
N ARG A 136 6.30 1.41 -9.33
CA ARG A 136 5.81 2.15 -8.16
C ARG A 136 5.13 1.21 -7.16
N PRO A 137 5.44 1.32 -5.86
CA PRO A 137 4.86 0.46 -4.86
C PRO A 137 3.39 0.73 -4.67
N PHE A 138 2.66 -0.33 -4.39
CA PHE A 138 1.23 -0.29 -4.12
C PHE A 138 0.99 -0.17 -2.61
N LEU A 139 1.77 -0.92 -1.83
CA LEU A 139 1.78 -0.90 -0.37
C LEU A 139 3.10 -0.36 0.14
N VAL A 140 3.04 0.60 1.06
CA VAL A 140 4.17 1.11 1.82
C VAL A 140 3.68 1.52 3.20
N TYR A 141 4.05 0.77 4.23
CA TYR A 141 3.70 1.08 5.62
C TYR A 141 4.78 0.59 6.60
N PRO A 142 4.98 1.29 7.73
CA PRO A 142 5.98 0.92 8.72
C PRO A 142 5.48 -0.21 9.62
N MET A 143 6.43 -0.97 10.17
CA MET A 143 6.26 -2.05 11.12
C MET A 143 7.19 -1.80 12.30
N ASN A 144 6.73 -2.18 13.50
CA ASN A 144 7.54 -2.09 14.72
C ASN A 144 8.30 -3.41 14.94
N ARG A 145 9.65 -3.35 14.95
CA ARG A 145 10.55 -4.49 15.13
C ARG A 145 10.31 -5.26 16.43
N LYS A 146 9.88 -4.59 17.49
CA LYS A 146 9.63 -5.17 18.81
C LYS A 146 8.44 -6.14 18.83
N ARG A 147 7.59 -6.09 17.81
CA ARG A 147 6.46 -7.02 17.62
C ARG A 147 6.87 -8.30 16.87
N TRP A 148 8.14 -8.44 16.48
CA TRP A 148 8.65 -9.59 15.72
C TRP A 148 9.61 -10.42 16.57
N ASP A 149 9.24 -11.69 16.81
CA ASP A 149 10.07 -12.62 17.57
C ASP A 149 11.31 -13.04 16.76
N TYR A 150 12.49 -12.82 17.36
CA TYR A 150 13.79 -13.13 16.77
C TYR A 150 14.10 -14.63 16.75
N MET A 151 13.35 -15.45 17.48
CA MET A 151 13.49 -16.91 17.49
C MET A 151 12.83 -17.59 16.28
N THR A 152 12.12 -16.81 15.45
CA THR A 152 11.45 -17.32 14.25
C THR A 152 12.38 -17.37 13.04
N SER A 153 11.96 -18.05 11.97
CA SER A 153 12.66 -18.06 10.68
C SER A 153 12.36 -16.84 9.81
N ALA A 154 11.58 -15.87 10.29
CA ALA A 154 11.24 -14.68 9.53
C ALA A 154 12.49 -13.78 9.37
N VAL A 155 12.81 -13.41 8.12
CA VAL A 155 13.93 -12.52 7.82
C VAL A 155 13.41 -11.11 7.60
N ILE A 156 13.87 -10.18 8.42
CA ILE A 156 13.63 -8.74 8.32
C ILE A 156 14.97 -8.01 8.32
N SER A 157 14.97 -6.71 8.03
CA SER A 157 16.20 -5.92 7.99
C SER A 157 16.95 -5.98 9.33
N ASP A 158 18.26 -6.23 9.26
CA ASP A 158 19.18 -6.45 10.37
C ASP A 158 19.91 -5.17 10.83
N GLU A 159 19.56 -4.00 10.28
CA GLU A 159 20.21 -2.71 10.53
C GLU A 159 19.97 -2.14 11.95
N GLY A 160 19.47 -2.94 12.90
CA GLY A 160 19.24 -2.53 14.30
C GLY A 160 18.16 -1.47 14.49
N GLU A 161 17.35 -1.20 13.46
CA GLU A 161 16.30 -0.19 13.50
C GLU A 161 15.02 -0.71 14.15
N ASP A 162 14.43 0.09 15.05
CA ASP A 162 13.15 -0.22 15.71
C ASP A 162 11.95 -0.21 14.73
N ILE A 163 12.10 0.43 13.58
CA ILE A 163 11.08 0.56 12.54
C ILE A 163 11.68 0.14 11.20
N PHE A 164 10.96 -0.70 10.48
CA PHE A 164 11.21 -1.00 9.07
C PHE A 164 9.91 -0.90 8.28
N TYR A 165 9.99 -0.87 6.96
CA TYR A 165 8.83 -0.70 6.08
C TYR A 165 8.54 -1.99 5.32
N THR A 166 7.28 -2.36 5.27
CA THR A 166 6.76 -3.33 4.30
C THR A 166 6.49 -2.61 2.99
N VAL A 167 7.04 -3.13 1.89
CA VAL A 167 6.80 -2.63 0.55
C VAL A 167 6.25 -3.74 -0.34
N GLY A 168 5.06 -3.53 -0.88
CA GLY A 168 4.39 -4.46 -1.79
C GLY A 168 4.22 -3.87 -3.18
N LEU A 169 4.78 -4.53 -4.19
CA LEU A 169 4.54 -4.24 -5.61
C LEU A 169 3.50 -5.19 -6.17
N LEU A 170 2.25 -4.77 -6.17
CA LEU A 170 1.15 -5.63 -6.58
C LEU A 170 0.84 -5.42 -8.07
N HIS A 171 1.83 -5.69 -8.91
CA HIS A 171 1.69 -5.57 -10.36
C HIS A 171 0.89 -6.74 -10.95
N SER A 172 0.14 -6.46 -12.01
CA SER A 172 -0.48 -7.46 -12.89
C SER A 172 0.09 -7.27 -14.30
N ALA A 173 0.41 -8.36 -14.96
CA ALA A 173 0.91 -8.39 -16.33
C ALA A 173 0.04 -9.33 -17.16
N ARG A 174 -0.42 -8.87 -18.33
CA ARG A 174 -1.22 -9.69 -19.23
C ARG A 174 -0.33 -10.31 -20.29
N ASN A 175 -0.58 -11.56 -20.66
CA ASN A 175 -0.02 -12.14 -21.88
C ASN A 175 -0.56 -11.36 -23.08
N VAL A 176 0.26 -10.47 -23.65
CA VAL A 176 -0.02 -9.91 -24.97
C VAL A 176 0.38 -10.99 -25.97
N LYS A 177 -0.59 -11.64 -26.63
CA LYS A 177 -0.29 -12.42 -27.83
C LYS A 177 0.35 -11.45 -28.84
N THR A 178 1.66 -11.48 -28.95
CA THR A 178 2.38 -10.73 -29.95
C THR A 178 1.96 -11.30 -31.31
N ASN A 179 1.22 -10.52 -32.09
CA ASN A 179 1.25 -10.73 -33.53
C ASN A 179 2.70 -10.55 -33.94
N ASN A 180 3.35 -11.64 -34.35
CA ASN A 180 4.75 -11.72 -34.79
C ASN A 180 5.03 -10.73 -35.94
N ARG A 181 5.16 -9.44 -35.64
CA ARG A 181 5.82 -8.50 -36.52
C ARG A 181 7.30 -8.68 -36.26
N HIS A 182 7.93 -9.43 -37.17
CA HIS A 182 9.36 -9.70 -37.17
C HIS A 182 10.10 -8.36 -37.24
N GLY A 183 10.51 -7.84 -36.08
CA GLY A 183 11.34 -6.64 -36.00
C GLY A 183 12.71 -6.97 -36.58
N LYS A 184 13.07 -6.31 -37.69
CA LYS A 184 14.44 -6.39 -38.22
C LYS A 184 15.33 -5.48 -37.38
N LEU A 185 16.36 -6.05 -36.76
CA LEU A 185 17.42 -5.29 -36.08
C LEU A 185 18.58 -5.04 -37.06
N LYS A 186 19.15 -3.84 -37.02
CA LYS A 186 20.47 -3.54 -37.60
C LYS A 186 21.44 -3.29 -36.46
N ILE A 187 22.50 -4.08 -36.40
CA ILE A 187 23.61 -3.90 -35.47
C ILE A 187 24.72 -3.20 -36.26
N HIS A 188 25.24 -2.11 -35.72
CA HIS A 188 26.40 -1.39 -36.26
C HIS A 188 27.53 -1.49 -35.24
N GLN A 189 28.70 -1.93 -35.71
CA GLN A 189 29.89 -2.10 -34.88
C GLN A 189 31.04 -1.41 -35.60
N SER A 190 31.66 -0.43 -34.94
CA SER A 190 32.85 0.28 -35.41
C SER A 190 33.98 0.04 -34.43
N HIS A 191 35.18 -0.21 -34.94
CA HIS A 191 36.40 -0.31 -34.14
C HIS A 191 37.16 1.02 -34.20
N MET A 192 37.82 1.39 -33.10
CA MET A 192 38.98 2.29 -33.13
C MET A 192 40.25 1.46 -33.28
#